data_AF-A0A826R903-F1
#
_entry.id   AF-A0A826R903-F1
#
_cell.length_a   1.000
_cell.length_b   1.000
_cell.length_c   1.000
_cell.angle_alpha   90.00
_cell.angle_beta   90.00
_cell.angle_gamma   90.00
#
_symmetry.space_group_name_H-M   'P 1'
#
loop_
_entity.id
_entity.type
_entity.pdbx_description
1 polymer ?
#
loop_
_entity_poly.entity_id
_entity_poly.type
_entity_poly.pdbx_seq_one_letter_code
_entity_poly.pdbx_strand_id
1 'polypeptide(L)'
;MIKSFKSKKLKQFNSGDTSKVAQAHKKKIEIILNALDTATSINDLDLPGLDLHSYAEYTPTRWSLKVSANYRIFFEWDGANVRNVDYDDPH
;
A
#
# COMPACT_ATOMS: atom_id res chain seq x y z
N MET A 1 -10.43 -0.17 -4.20
CA MET A 1 -10.69 1.22 -3.70
C MET A 1 -10.17 1.42 -2.29
N ILE A 2 -9.45 2.52 -2.07
CA ILE A 2 -8.91 2.88 -0.75
C ILE A 2 -9.96 3.63 0.07
N LYS A 3 -10.19 3.18 1.31
CA LYS A 3 -11.15 3.80 2.24
C LYS A 3 -10.49 4.55 3.39
N SER A 4 -9.29 4.14 3.81
CA SER A 4 -8.59 4.82 4.89
C SER A 4 -7.07 4.70 4.78
N PHE A 5 -6.40 5.75 5.26
CA PHE A 5 -4.95 5.79 5.41
C PHE A 5 -4.61 5.88 6.89
N LYS A 6 -3.70 5.01 7.34
CA LYS A 6 -3.04 5.13 8.64
C LYS A 6 -1.86 6.10 8.56
N SER A 7 -1.11 6.08 7.45
CA SER A 7 -0.01 7.01 7.19
C SER A 7 -0.53 8.37 6.74
N LYS A 8 -0.24 9.42 7.52
CA LYS A 8 -0.50 10.81 7.13
C LYS A 8 0.25 11.19 5.84
N LYS A 9 1.47 10.66 5.66
CA LYS A 9 2.31 10.93 4.48
C LYS A 9 1.68 10.37 3.20
N LEU A 10 1.18 9.13 3.24
CA LEU A 10 0.48 8.55 2.09
C LEU A 10 -0.86 9.24 1.83
N LYS A 11 -1.59 9.63 2.88
CA LYS A 11 -2.83 10.40 2.71
C LYS A 11 -2.58 11.71 1.94
N GLN A 12 -1.52 12.44 2.31
CA GLN A 12 -1.12 13.68 1.63
C GLN A 12 -0.64 13.41 0.20
N PHE A 13 0.16 12.36 0.01
CA PHE A 13 0.61 11.92 -1.30
C PHE A 13 -0.56 11.64 -2.25
N ASN A 14 -1.57 10.91 -1.77
CA ASN A 14 -2.78 10.60 -2.54
C ASN A 14 -3.63 11.85 -2.88
N SER A 15 -3.45 12.95 -2.15
CA SER A 15 -4.06 14.25 -2.45
C SER A 15 -3.17 15.15 -3.32
N GLY A 16 -2.02 14.66 -3.78
CA GLY A 16 -1.09 15.36 -4.65
C GLY A 16 0.12 15.99 -3.96
N ASP A 17 0.17 16.03 -2.61
CA ASP A 17 1.34 16.51 -1.88
C ASP A 17 2.36 15.39 -1.68
N THR A 18 3.36 15.35 -2.56
CA THR A 18 4.42 14.34 -2.52
C THR A 18 5.64 14.75 -1.70
N SER A 19 5.62 15.91 -1.03
CA SER A 19 6.80 16.49 -0.36
C SER A 19 7.29 15.68 0.84
N LYS A 20 6.41 14.86 1.44
CA LYS A 20 6.68 14.11 2.68
C LYS A 20 7.21 12.68 2.46
N VAL A 21 7.46 12.31 1.21
CA VAL A 21 7.92 10.98 0.78
C VAL A 21 9.25 11.12 0.05
N ALA A 22 10.17 10.17 0.28
CA ALA A 22 11.46 10.14 -0.40
C ALA A 22 11.29 10.11 -1.93
N GLN A 23 12.05 10.93 -2.64
CA GLN A 23 11.95 11.07 -4.11
C GLN A 23 12.07 9.73 -4.84
N ALA A 24 12.98 8.86 -4.40
CA ALA A 24 13.21 7.54 -4.97
C ALA A 24 11.98 6.62 -4.88
N HIS A 25 11.06 6.86 -3.93
CA HIS A 25 9.93 5.97 -3.69
C HIS A 25 8.64 6.46 -4.34
N LYS A 26 8.57 7.74 -4.74
CA LYS A 26 7.33 8.38 -5.24
C LYS A 26 6.68 7.59 -6.37
N LYS A 27 7.46 7.24 -7.41
CA LYS A 27 6.96 6.50 -8.57
C LYS A 27 6.35 5.15 -8.18
N LYS A 28 6.99 4.43 -7.27
CA LYS A 28 6.52 3.10 -6.85
C LYS A 28 5.28 3.22 -5.96
N ILE A 29 5.25 4.20 -5.06
CA ILE A 29 4.10 4.49 -4.21
C ILE A 29 2.89 4.86 -5.07
N GLU A 30 3.06 5.70 -6.09
CA GLU A 30 1.99 6.05 -7.03
C GLU A 30 1.41 4.83 -7.74
N ILE A 31 2.26 3.94 -8.28
CA ILE A 31 1.83 2.68 -8.89
C ILE A 31 1.02 1.83 -7.89
N ILE A 32 1.51 1.68 -6.66
CA ILE A 32 0.84 0.87 -5.64
C ILE A 32 -0.51 1.48 -5.25
N LEU A 33 -0.58 2.80 -5.01
CA LEU A 33 -1.83 3.45 -4.63
C LEU A 33 -2.88 3.34 -5.73
N ASN A 34 -2.48 3.51 -7.00
CA ASN A 34 -3.36 3.31 -8.14
C ASN A 34 -3.85 1.86 -8.25
N ALA A 35 -2.96 0.88 -8.05
CA ALA A 35 -3.34 -0.54 -8.03
C ALA A 35 -4.33 -0.84 -6.90
N LEU A 36 -4.07 -0.36 -5.68
CA LEU A 36 -4.97 -0.52 -4.53
C LEU A 36 -6.35 0.12 -4.75
N ASP A 37 -6.39 1.27 -5.44
CA ASP A 37 -7.65 1.95 -5.69
C ASP A 37 -8.50 1.24 -6.76
N THR A 38 -7.86 0.65 -7.76
CA THR A 38 -8.51 -0.03 -8.88
C THR A 38 -8.72 -1.54 -8.68
N ALA A 39 -8.03 -2.16 -7.73
CA ALA A 39 -8.16 -3.59 -7.45
C ALA A 39 -9.59 -3.97 -7.07
N THR A 40 -10.06 -5.05 -7.68
CA THR A 40 -11.34 -5.72 -7.42
C THR A 40 -11.14 -7.04 -6.67
N SER A 41 -9.95 -7.60 -6.75
CA SER A 41 -9.51 -8.78 -6.02
C SER A 41 -8.11 -8.59 -5.45
N ILE A 42 -7.74 -9.37 -4.43
CA ILE A 42 -6.38 -9.34 -3.89
C ILE A 42 -5.33 -9.80 -4.93
N ASN A 43 -5.72 -10.68 -5.85
CA ASN A 43 -4.84 -11.20 -6.89
C ASN A 43 -4.46 -10.13 -7.93
N ASP A 44 -5.26 -9.07 -8.06
CA ASP A 44 -4.95 -7.93 -8.93
C ASP A 44 -3.69 -7.18 -8.46
N LEU A 45 -3.28 -7.40 -7.20
CA LEU A 45 -2.11 -6.80 -6.57
C LEU A 45 -0.86 -7.69 -6.63
N ASP A 46 -0.98 -8.93 -7.12
CA ASP A 46 0.14 -9.84 -7.34
C ASP A 46 0.89 -9.48 -8.64
N LEU A 47 1.34 -8.24 -8.72
CA LEU A 47 2.03 -7.68 -9.88
C LEU A 47 3.54 -7.89 -9.74
N PRO A 48 4.25 -8.16 -10.87
CA PRO A 48 5.69 -8.34 -10.86
C PRO A 48 6.43 -7.21 -10.14
N GLY A 49 7.24 -7.59 -9.16
CA GLY A 49 8.07 -6.67 -8.37
C GLY A 49 7.30 -5.81 -7.35
N LEU A 50 6.03 -6.12 -7.07
CA LEU A 50 5.35 -5.65 -5.86
C LEU A 50 5.46 -6.62 -4.70
N ASP A 51 5.90 -7.86 -4.92
CA ASP A 51 6.13 -8.88 -3.87
C ASP A 51 4.98 -8.92 -2.86
N LEU A 52 3.76 -9.23 -3.34
CA LEU A 52 2.55 -9.30 -2.51
C LEU A 52 2.75 -10.34 -1.41
N HIS A 53 2.53 -9.94 -0.15
CA HIS A 53 2.68 -10.83 1.00
C HIS A 53 1.53 -10.67 1.99
N SER A 54 1.03 -11.79 2.50
CA SER A 54 -0.06 -11.85 3.49
C SER A 54 0.46 -12.13 4.89
N TYR A 55 -0.10 -11.42 5.86
CA TYR A 55 0.06 -11.65 7.30
C TYR A 55 -1.27 -12.16 7.84
N ALA A 56 -1.45 -13.48 7.77
CA ALA A 56 -2.70 -14.17 8.12
C ALA A 56 -3.02 -14.14 9.63
N GLU A 57 -2.04 -13.80 10.46
CA GLU A 57 -2.17 -13.65 11.91
C GLU A 57 -3.00 -12.42 12.33
N TYR A 58 -3.23 -11.47 11.41
CA TYR A 58 -4.07 -10.29 11.66
C TYR A 58 -5.53 -10.52 11.24
N THR A 59 -6.47 -9.92 11.99
CA THR A 59 -7.89 -9.90 11.65
C THR A 59 -8.38 -8.44 11.61
N PRO A 60 -8.79 -7.91 10.44
CA PRO A 60 -8.75 -8.52 9.10
C PRO A 60 -7.31 -8.80 8.63
N THR A 61 -7.16 -9.67 7.63
CA THR A 61 -5.85 -10.03 7.09
C THR A 61 -5.11 -8.79 6.60
N ARG A 62 -3.89 -8.63 7.08
CA ARG A 62 -2.99 -7.57 6.66
C ARG A 62 -2.13 -8.07 5.50
N TRP A 63 -1.82 -7.18 4.59
CA TRP A 63 -1.02 -7.43 3.40
C TRP A 63 0.09 -6.40 3.30
N SER A 64 1.14 -6.73 2.54
CA SER A 64 2.17 -5.76 2.15
C SER A 64 2.53 -5.84 0.67
N LEU A 65 2.97 -4.69 0.16
CA LEU A 65 3.56 -4.53 -1.16
C LEU A 65 4.90 -3.81 -1.03
N LYS A 66 5.87 -4.24 -1.81
CA LYS A 66 7.23 -3.71 -1.87
C LYS A 66 7.32 -2.38 -2.58
N VAL A 67 7.88 -1.40 -1.86
CA VAL A 67 8.25 -0.10 -2.40
C VAL A 67 9.71 -0.10 -2.85
N SER A 68 10.63 -0.34 -1.92
CA SER A 68 12.07 -0.30 -2.18
C SER A 68 12.82 -0.93 -1.02
N ALA A 69 13.82 -1.78 -1.28
CA ALA A 69 14.56 -2.49 -0.24
C ALA A 69 13.62 -3.06 0.85
N ASN A 70 13.70 -2.55 2.08
CA ASN A 70 12.84 -2.96 3.19
C ASN A 70 11.51 -2.21 3.26
N TYR A 71 11.38 -1.05 2.62
CA TYR A 71 10.14 -0.28 2.65
C TYR A 71 8.96 -1.03 2.02
N ARG A 72 7.85 -1.03 2.76
CA ARG A 72 6.60 -1.68 2.38
C ARG A 72 5.44 -0.68 2.51
N ILE A 73 4.44 -0.84 1.64
CA ILE A 73 3.09 -0.36 1.91
C ILE A 73 2.32 -1.50 2.53
N PHE A 74 1.72 -1.25 3.68
CA PHE A 74 0.84 -2.21 4.36
C PHE A 74 -0.60 -1.78 4.21
N PHE A 75 -1.52 -2.74 4.15
CA PHE A 75 -2.94 -2.47 4.10
C PHE A 75 -3.74 -3.68 4.60
N GLU A 76 -5.01 -3.45 4.87
CA GLU A 76 -5.99 -4.51 5.15
C GLU A 76 -6.95 -4.63 3.97
N TRP A 77 -7.36 -5.86 3.68
CA TRP A 77 -8.37 -6.16 2.65
C TRP A 77 -9.56 -6.86 3.29
N ASP A 78 -10.75 -6.29 3.13
CA ASP A 78 -12.00 -6.84 3.72
C ASP A 78 -12.83 -7.68 2.76
N GLY A 79 -12.31 -7.96 1.55
CA GLY A 79 -13.03 -8.61 0.46
C GLY A 79 -13.46 -7.65 -0.66
N ALA A 80 -13.56 -6.36 -0.37
CA ALA A 80 -14.00 -5.34 -1.35
C ALA A 80 -13.21 -4.02 -1.29
N ASN A 81 -12.63 -3.71 -0.14
CA ASN A 81 -12.03 -2.42 0.16
C ASN A 81 -10.64 -2.57 0.77
N VAL A 82 -9.79 -1.60 0.46
CA VAL A 82 -8.49 -1.42 1.07
C VAL A 82 -8.62 -0.45 2.25
N ARG A 83 -8.12 -0.84 3.42
CA ARG A 83 -8.12 -0.04 4.65
C ARG A 83 -6.74 0.06 5.29
N ASN A 84 -6.61 1.02 6.19
CA ASN A 84 -5.46 1.20 7.07
C ASN A 84 -4.13 1.27 6.30
N VAL A 85 -4.15 1.92 5.14
CA VAL A 85 -2.97 2.01 4.26
C VAL A 85 -1.85 2.76 4.97
N ASP A 86 -0.73 2.07 5.13
CA ASP A 86 0.44 2.52 5.87
C ASP A 86 1.70 2.37 5.01
N TYR A 87 2.75 3.10 5.35
CA TYR A 87 4.03 3.08 4.62
C TYR A 87 5.17 3.14 5.63
N ASP A 88 5.91 2.04 5.74
CA ASP A 88 6.90 1.85 6.80
C ASP A 88 8.05 0.93 6.38
N ASP A 89 9.11 0.93 7.18
CA ASP A 89 10.23 0.00 7.10
C ASP A 89 10.16 -0.97 8.31
N PRO A 90 9.91 -2.27 8.11
CA PRO A 90 9.73 -3.23 9.20
C PRO A 90 11.05 -3.78 9.79
N HIS A 91 12.21 -3.28 9.37
CA HIS A 91 13.52 -3.64 9.94
C HIS A 91 13.92 -2.80 11.16
#